data_AF-A0A836MLK7-F1
#
_entry.id   AF-A0A836MLK7-F1
#
_cell.length_a   1.000
_cell.length_b   1.000
_cell.length_c   1.000
_cell.angle_alpha   90.00
_cell.angle_beta   90.00
_cell.angle_gamma   90.00
#
_symmetry.space_group_name_H-M   'P 1'
#
loop_
_entity.id
_entity.type
_entity.pdbx_description
1 polymer ?
#
loop_
_entity_poly.entity_id
_entity_poly.type
_entity_poly.pdbx_seq_one_letter_code
_entity_poly.pdbx_strand_id
1 'polypeptide(L)'
;MQFAHPRPDHSSIELGSSLSKEPFERQYLHLRSLQQKLAYRQHLELTQFFIGKKRMKLLGLPQQSASWFAYYLILRNSVLFNGAKFSPKVERFLTQSGRNLQKLGLRLYENKGKIKTLASMHQ
;
A
#
# COMPACT_ATOMS: atom_id res chain seq x y z
N MET A 1 -25.24 -11.27 19.20
CA MET A 1 -23.82 -11.07 19.58
C MET A 1 -23.38 -9.69 19.13
N GLN A 2 -23.06 -8.81 20.07
CA GLN A 2 -22.52 -7.47 19.80
C GLN A 2 -21.01 -7.64 19.55
N PHE A 3 -20.53 -7.28 18.36
CA PHE A 3 -19.12 -7.45 18.01
C PHE A 3 -18.23 -6.60 18.93
N ALA A 4 -17.02 -7.08 19.22
CA ALA A 4 -16.01 -6.38 20.05
C ALA A 4 -15.52 -5.04 19.46
N HIS A 5 -15.92 -4.70 18.23
CA HIS A 5 -15.54 -3.46 17.58
C HIS A 5 -16.65 -2.41 17.68
N PRO A 6 -16.32 -1.16 18.05
CA PRO A 6 -17.29 -0.08 18.11
C PRO A 6 -17.97 0.12 16.75
N ARG A 7 -19.20 0.62 16.77
CA ARG A 7 -19.88 1.02 15.53
C ARG A 7 -19.09 2.16 14.87
N PRO A 8 -19.06 2.22 13.53
CA PRO A 8 -18.44 3.35 12.84
C PRO A 8 -19.11 4.65 13.28
N ASP A 9 -18.27 5.58 13.71
CA ASP A 9 -18.62 6.90 14.22
C ASP A 9 -17.88 7.97 13.41
N HIS A 10 -18.04 9.24 13.79
CA HIS A 10 -17.38 10.34 13.09
C HIS A 10 -15.86 10.20 13.07
N SER A 11 -15.26 9.77 14.20
CA SER A 11 -13.82 9.56 14.28
C SER A 11 -13.35 8.46 13.32
N SER A 12 -14.13 7.40 13.13
CA SER A 12 -13.86 6.35 12.14
C SER A 12 -13.79 6.88 10.71
N ILE A 13 -14.65 7.84 10.35
CA ILE A 13 -14.64 8.48 9.01
C ILE A 13 -13.37 9.32 8.82
N GLU A 14 -13.04 10.15 9.79
CA GLU A 14 -11.83 10.99 9.74
C GLU A 14 -10.57 10.13 9.64
N LEU A 15 -10.46 9.11 10.50
CA LEU A 15 -9.35 8.17 10.49
C LEU A 15 -9.27 7.40 9.16
N GLY A 16 -10.38 6.87 8.66
CA GLY A 16 -10.43 6.18 7.38
C GLY A 16 -9.98 7.07 6.22
N SER A 17 -10.45 8.32 6.20
CA SER A 17 -10.09 9.30 5.18
C SER A 17 -8.59 9.66 5.23
N SER A 18 -8.02 9.82 6.43
CA SER A 18 -6.61 10.13 6.64
C SER A 18 -5.72 8.97 6.22
N LEU A 19 -6.03 7.75 6.69
CA LEU A 19 -5.28 6.54 6.33
C LEU A 19 -5.31 6.25 4.83
N SER A 20 -6.43 6.53 4.16
CA SER A 20 -6.52 6.34 2.71
C SER A 20 -5.55 7.22 1.91
N LYS A 21 -5.08 8.34 2.49
CA LYS A 21 -4.18 9.30 1.83
C LYS A 21 -2.69 8.95 1.97
N GLU A 22 -2.34 7.93 2.75
CA GLU A 22 -0.96 7.46 2.91
C GLU A 22 -0.19 7.29 1.58
N PRO A 23 -0.78 6.78 0.47
CA PRO A 23 -0.08 6.65 -0.81
C PRO A 23 0.48 7.96 -1.39
N PHE A 24 -0.10 9.12 -1.02
CA PHE A 24 0.38 10.46 -1.42
C PHE A 24 1.59 10.94 -0.61
N GLU A 25 1.85 10.34 0.55
CA GLU A 25 3.00 10.68 1.39
C GLU A 25 4.26 9.90 1.00
N ARG A 26 4.08 8.82 0.24
CA ARG A 26 5.17 7.97 -0.27
C ARG A 26 6.07 8.74 -1.24
N GLN A 27 7.36 8.43 -1.14
CA GLN A 27 8.39 8.92 -2.05
C GLN A 27 8.48 8.01 -3.26
N TYR A 28 8.68 8.62 -4.43
CA TYR A 28 8.77 7.95 -5.70
C TYR A 28 9.92 8.58 -6.49
N LEU A 29 10.71 7.73 -7.16
CA LEU A 29 11.88 8.19 -7.91
C LEU A 29 11.50 9.04 -9.14
N HIS A 30 10.45 8.63 -9.85
CA HIS A 30 10.03 9.23 -11.10
C HIS A 30 8.51 9.35 -11.16
N LEU A 31 8.00 10.32 -11.91
CA LEU A 31 6.55 10.47 -12.18
C LEU A 31 5.70 10.42 -10.91
N ARG A 32 6.16 11.09 -9.84
CA ARG A 32 5.60 11.01 -8.49
C ARG A 32 4.09 11.15 -8.47
N SER A 33 3.53 12.15 -9.15
CA SER A 33 2.09 12.40 -9.16
C SER A 33 1.28 11.26 -9.79
N LEU A 34 1.76 10.66 -10.88
CA LEU A 34 1.11 9.52 -11.54
C LEU A 34 1.20 8.27 -10.66
N GLN A 35 2.39 8.00 -10.12
CA GLN A 35 2.60 6.84 -9.25
C GLN A 35 1.78 6.92 -7.97
N GLN A 36 1.67 8.11 -7.36
CA GLN A 36 0.81 8.37 -6.21
C GLN A 36 -0.67 8.14 -6.51
N LYS A 37 -1.17 8.68 -7.64
CA LYS A 37 -2.57 8.47 -8.05
C LYS A 37 -2.88 7.00 -8.31
N LEU A 38 -1.95 6.28 -8.95
CA LEU A 38 -2.08 4.85 -9.20
C LEU A 38 -2.07 4.06 -7.88
N ALA A 39 -1.11 4.33 -7.00
CA ALA A 39 -0.99 3.69 -5.71
C ALA A 39 -2.22 3.96 -4.82
N TYR A 40 -2.80 5.16 -4.89
CA TYR A 40 -4.05 5.50 -4.20
C TYR A 40 -5.22 4.62 -4.68
N ARG A 41 -5.39 4.46 -6.00
CA ARG A 41 -6.43 3.58 -6.57
C ARG A 41 -6.22 2.12 -6.15
N GLN A 42 -5.00 1.62 -6.30
CA GLN A 42 -4.62 0.27 -5.89
C GLN A 42 -4.85 0.03 -4.40
N HIS A 43 -4.52 1.01 -3.56
CA HIS A 43 -4.75 0.99 -2.13
C HIS A 43 -6.25 0.89 -1.79
N LEU A 44 -7.10 1.68 -2.45
CA LEU A 44 -8.55 1.60 -2.27
C LEU A 44 -9.14 0.27 -2.73
N GLU A 45 -8.71 -0.25 -3.89
CA GLU A 45 -9.17 -1.55 -4.40
C GLU A 45 -8.80 -2.69 -3.43
N LEU A 46 -7.57 -2.68 -2.92
CA LEU A 46 -7.09 -3.66 -1.96
C LEU A 46 -7.84 -3.55 -0.63
N THR A 47 -8.00 -2.35 -0.09
CA THR A 47 -8.78 -2.12 1.14
C THR A 47 -10.21 -2.60 0.96
N GLN A 48 -10.86 -2.23 -0.15
CA GLN A 48 -12.21 -2.68 -0.47
C GLN A 48 -12.32 -4.21 -0.55
N PHE A 49 -11.30 -4.90 -1.06
CA PHE A 49 -11.31 -6.37 -1.13
C PHE A 49 -11.45 -6.99 0.28
N PHE A 50 -10.74 -6.43 1.27
CA PHE A 50 -10.77 -6.95 2.63
C PHE A 50 -12.01 -6.51 3.43
N ILE A 51 -12.40 -5.24 3.34
CA ILE A 51 -13.48 -4.71 4.20
C ILE A 51 -14.85 -4.65 3.51
N GLY A 52 -14.89 -4.75 2.19
CA GLY A 52 -16.09 -4.69 1.37
C GLY A 52 -16.67 -3.28 1.18
N LYS A 53 -17.55 -3.14 0.17
CA LYS A 53 -18.15 -1.85 -0.23
C LYS A 53 -18.97 -1.18 0.88
N LYS A 54 -19.68 -1.98 1.70
CA LYS A 54 -20.50 -1.46 2.81
C LYS A 54 -19.65 -0.73 3.85
N ARG A 55 -18.51 -1.30 4.24
CA ARG A 55 -17.60 -0.69 5.22
C ARG A 55 -16.84 0.50 4.63
N MET A 56 -16.45 0.43 3.36
CA MET A 56 -15.92 1.59 2.62
C MET A 56 -16.88 2.79 2.69
N LYS A 57 -18.19 2.56 2.46
CA LYS A 57 -19.21 3.60 2.58
C LYS A 57 -19.29 4.20 3.98
N LEU A 58 -19.24 3.36 5.01
CA LEU A 58 -19.30 3.78 6.41
C LEU A 58 -18.07 4.61 6.82
N LEU A 59 -16.93 4.41 6.17
CA LEU A 59 -15.69 5.17 6.37
C LEU A 59 -15.58 6.42 5.48
N GLY A 60 -16.62 6.73 4.68
CA GLY A 60 -16.57 7.86 3.74
C GLY A 60 -15.60 7.66 2.58
N LEU A 61 -15.19 6.43 2.29
CA LEU A 61 -14.22 6.11 1.23
C LEU A 61 -14.90 5.86 -0.12
N PRO A 62 -14.26 6.24 -1.24
CA PRO A 62 -14.79 5.99 -2.57
C PRO A 62 -14.88 4.48 -2.85
N GLN A 63 -16.04 4.05 -3.33
CA GLN A 63 -16.27 2.65 -3.71
C GLN A 63 -15.76 2.41 -5.12
N GLN A 64 -15.03 1.31 -5.31
CA GLN A 64 -14.60 0.82 -6.61
C GLN A 64 -15.59 -0.23 -7.12
N SER A 65 -15.76 -0.33 -8.43
CA SER A 65 -16.67 -1.33 -9.04
C SER A 65 -16.21 -2.76 -8.71
N ALA A 66 -14.92 -3.01 -8.78
CA ALA A 66 -14.27 -4.29 -8.49
C ALA A 66 -12.86 -4.09 -7.92
N SER A 67 -12.39 -5.07 -7.16
CA SER A 67 -11.03 -5.09 -6.57
C SER A 67 -10.06 -5.87 -7.45
N TRP A 68 -9.99 -5.51 -8.74
CA TRP A 68 -9.17 -6.20 -9.73
C TRP A 68 -7.71 -6.32 -9.33
N PHE A 69 -7.15 -5.26 -8.74
CA PHE A 69 -5.76 -5.27 -8.28
C PHE A 69 -5.51 -6.32 -7.19
N ALA A 70 -6.48 -6.54 -6.28
CA ALA A 70 -6.34 -7.57 -5.25
C ALA A 70 -6.31 -8.99 -5.85
N TYR A 71 -7.21 -9.27 -6.81
CA TYR A 71 -7.22 -10.56 -7.51
C TYR A 71 -5.94 -10.76 -8.33
N TYR A 72 -5.45 -9.71 -8.98
CA TYR A 72 -4.15 -9.74 -9.66
C TYR A 72 -3.01 -10.09 -8.71
N LEU A 73 -2.97 -9.48 -7.52
CA LEU A 73 -1.93 -9.78 -6.52
C LEU A 73 -2.01 -11.23 -6.04
N ILE A 74 -3.20 -11.76 -5.78
CA ILE A 74 -3.40 -13.16 -5.39
C ILE A 74 -2.83 -14.07 -6.48
N LEU A 75 -3.28 -13.89 -7.73
CA LEU A 75 -2.83 -14.71 -8.85
C LEU A 75 -1.30 -14.63 -9.05
N ARG A 76 -0.76 -13.41 -9.10
CA ARG A 76 0.68 -13.16 -9.26
C ARG A 76 1.48 -13.85 -8.15
N ASN A 77 1.07 -13.68 -6.90
CA ASN A 77 1.80 -14.23 -5.76
C ASN A 77 1.71 -15.76 -5.73
N SER A 78 0.55 -16.33 -6.08
CA SER A 78 0.41 -17.79 -6.25
C SER A 78 1.36 -18.32 -7.32
N VAL A 79 1.43 -17.68 -8.49
CA VAL A 79 2.33 -18.09 -9.57
C VAL A 79 3.80 -17.99 -9.13
N LEU A 80 4.19 -16.88 -8.51
CA LEU A 80 5.57 -16.68 -8.03
C LEU A 80 5.95 -17.69 -6.95
N PHE A 81 5.06 -17.94 -5.98
CA PHE A 81 5.31 -18.89 -4.90
C PHE A 81 5.46 -20.32 -5.43
N ASN A 82 4.54 -20.76 -6.30
CA ASN A 82 4.64 -22.07 -6.93
C ASN A 82 5.90 -22.16 -7.79
N GLY A 83 6.21 -21.15 -8.60
CA GLY A 83 7.42 -21.11 -9.42
C GLY A 83 8.72 -21.21 -8.60
N ALA A 84 8.79 -20.52 -7.46
CA ALA A 84 9.92 -20.63 -6.54
C ALA A 84 10.03 -22.03 -5.92
N LYS A 85 8.90 -22.65 -5.56
CA LYS A 85 8.87 -24.00 -5.00
C LYS A 85 9.43 -25.06 -5.96
N PHE A 86 9.21 -24.91 -7.27
CA PHE A 86 9.66 -25.88 -8.27
C PHE A 86 11.05 -25.59 -8.85
N SER A 87 11.58 -24.37 -8.70
CA SER A 87 12.88 -24.01 -9.31
C SER A 87 13.77 -23.18 -8.38
N PRO A 88 14.93 -23.72 -7.95
CA PRO A 88 15.85 -22.99 -7.08
C PRO A 88 16.49 -21.78 -7.78
N LYS A 89 16.49 -21.73 -9.12
CA LYS A 89 16.96 -20.55 -9.86
C LYS A 89 16.00 -19.38 -9.72
N VAL A 90 14.69 -19.65 -9.79
CA VAL A 90 13.63 -18.65 -9.63
C VAL A 90 13.65 -18.09 -8.21
N GLU A 91 13.79 -18.95 -7.21
CA GLU A 91 13.91 -18.53 -5.82
C GLU A 91 15.07 -17.54 -5.62
N ARG A 92 16.29 -17.91 -6.05
CA ARG A 92 17.47 -17.03 -5.94
C ARG A 92 17.26 -15.68 -6.63
N PHE A 93 16.65 -15.70 -7.81
CA PHE A 93 16.34 -14.46 -8.55
C PHE A 93 15.35 -13.57 -7.79
N LEU A 94 14.28 -14.15 -7.23
CA LEU A 94 13.30 -13.42 -6.43
C LEU A 94 13.93 -12.86 -5.15
N THR A 95 14.78 -13.63 -4.47
CA THR A 95 15.51 -13.17 -3.28
C THR A 95 16.41 -11.99 -3.60
N GLN A 96 17.20 -12.08 -4.69
CA GLN A 96 18.12 -11.01 -5.07
C GLN A 96 17.36 -9.74 -5.48
N SER A 97 16.29 -9.91 -6.26
CA SER A 97 15.41 -8.80 -6.68
C SER A 97 14.74 -8.14 -5.47
N GLY A 98 14.23 -8.94 -4.53
CA GLY A 98 13.61 -8.45 -3.29
C GLY A 98 14.60 -7.68 -2.42
N ARG A 99 15.83 -8.18 -2.25
CA ARG A 99 16.90 -7.47 -1.52
C ARG A 99 17.26 -6.14 -2.16
N ASN A 100 17.33 -6.08 -3.49
CA ASN A 100 17.58 -4.82 -4.19
C ASN A 100 16.46 -3.80 -3.96
N LEU A 101 15.19 -4.25 -3.97
CA LEU A 101 14.05 -3.40 -3.68
C LEU A 101 14.06 -2.87 -2.24
N GLN A 102 14.41 -3.72 -1.26
CA GLN A 102 14.56 -3.31 0.15
C GLN A 102 15.66 -2.25 0.32
N LYS A 103 16.82 -2.46 -0.30
CA LYS A 103 17.93 -1.48 -0.29
C LYS A 103 17.52 -0.16 -0.92
N LEU A 104 16.77 -0.19 -2.03
CA LEU A 104 16.25 1.01 -2.67
C LEU A 104 15.29 1.77 -1.75
N GLY A 105 14.35 1.04 -1.13
CA GLY A 105 13.41 1.62 -0.16
C GLY A 105 14.13 2.27 1.02
N LEU A 106 15.11 1.59 1.61
CA LEU A 106 15.93 2.12 2.71
C LEU A 106 16.61 3.45 2.32
N ARG A 107 17.25 3.51 1.15
CA ARG A 107 17.89 4.74 0.65
C ARG A 107 16.89 5.89 0.49
N LEU A 108 15.69 5.60 -0.02
CA LEU A 108 14.64 6.61 -0.19
C LEU A 108 14.18 7.20 1.16
N TYR A 109 14.02 6.36 2.18
CA TYR A 109 13.62 6.81 3.52
C TYR A 109 14.75 7.49 4.29
N GLU A 110 15.98 6.99 4.20
CA GLU A 110 17.16 7.62 4.83
C GLU A 110 17.37 9.04 4.31
N ASN A 111 17.28 9.24 2.99
CA ASN A 111 17.38 10.57 2.38
C ASN A 111 16.28 11.52 2.88
N LYS A 112 15.04 11.04 3.08
CA LYS A 112 13.95 11.84 3.66
C LYS A 112 14.27 12.25 5.10
N GLY A 113 14.81 11.34 5.91
CA GLY A 113 15.24 11.65 7.28
C GLY A 113 16.26 12.78 7.32
N LYS A 114 17.30 12.68 6.48
CA LYS A 114 18.36 13.70 6.34
C LYS A 114 17.82 15.05 5.85
N ILE A 115 16.93 15.07 4.86
CA ILE A 115 16.31 16.31 4.37
C ILE A 115 15.44 16.96 5.46
N LYS A 116 14.67 16.16 6.21
CA LYS A 116 13.82 16.69 7.28
C LYS A 116 14.64 17.29 8.42
N THR A 117 15.75 16.67 8.81
CA THR A 117 16.66 17.22 9.83
C THR A 117 17.34 18.50 9.39
N LEU A 118 17.74 18.60 8.11
CA LEU A 118 18.35 19.82 7.56
C LEU A 118 17.34 20.98 7.50
N ALA A 119 16.09 20.70 7.11
CA ALA A 119 15.03 21.71 7.07
C ALA A 119 14.65 22.25 8.46
N SER A 120 14.73 21.41 9.51
CA SER A 120 14.49 21.86 10.90
C SER A 120 15.67 22.60 11.54
N MET A 121 16.88 22.50 10.99
CA MET A 121 18.05 23.26 11.47
C MET A 121 18.09 24.69 10.92
N HIS A 122 17.25 25.00 9.92
CA HIS A 122 17.11 26.33 9.30
C HIS A 122 15.87 27.10 9.80
N GLN A 123 15.24 26.66 10.89
CA GLN A 123 14.16 27.34 11.62
C GLN A 123 14.65 27.78 12.99
#